data_AF-A0A5J4LEC2-F1
#
_entry.id   AF-A0A5J4LEC2-F1
#
_cell.length_a   1.000
_cell.length_b   1.000
_cell.length_c   1.000
_cell.angle_alpha   90.00
_cell.angle_beta   90.00
_cell.angle_gamma   90.00
#
_symmetry.space_group_name_H-M   'P 1'
#
loop_
_entity.id
_entity.type
_entity.pdbx_description
1 polymer ?
#
loop_
_entity_poly.entity_id
_entity_poly.type
_entity_poly.pdbx_seq_one_letter_code
_entity_poly.pdbx_strand_id
1 'polypeptide(L)'
;MTTTHGTTPARGSAGRAWGRALLGGIVMASALGAGNALGEALARLLGADGYARQLLPAVLVSALAVPAVLGLRAVRSVRRLPMGLGPRTAAPLGFLRGMAVTVSCAAAVLGAGTALGWVRWSGLDPAALAAFLVGNALVAVLLEALPEEATLRGYAWVSLRDRLGGVVSALGTTVVFLLVPGVSTVVQAGVSRLVGVAPVPMGLSPEGQDPVAYLVLLTVFGLTLVAARTAPGAAPLWTAIGTHVAFLSVNRVVFEGVQRDAGWSAKVAPAHAAVLELGYLAATALVFVVARLVSSLVRARARRLGTGHPSAATAHSVGDWTAVGPLPVPAERDGRQAPDIEWARASSGVERVRAAGAGRQGLSCDRRGARVFRRSGV
;
A
#
# COMPACT_ATOMS: atom_id res chain seq x y z
N MET A 1 45.14 6.17 33.01
CA MET A 1 44.50 5.31 31.99
C MET A 1 43.05 5.07 32.40
N THR A 2 42.12 5.82 31.82
CA THR A 2 40.67 5.70 32.10
C THR A 2 40.02 4.94 30.95
N THR A 3 39.70 3.67 31.19
CA THR A 3 38.95 2.82 30.26
C THR A 3 37.48 3.26 30.26
N THR A 4 37.05 3.91 29.19
CA THR A 4 35.64 4.20 28.92
C THR A 4 34.93 2.91 28.51
N HIS A 5 34.18 2.31 29.44
CA HIS A 5 33.21 1.28 29.12
C HIS A 5 32.12 1.88 28.22
N GLY A 6 32.17 1.53 26.94
CA GLY A 6 31.08 1.77 25.99
C GLY A 6 29.84 1.02 26.44
N THR A 7 28.94 1.70 27.15
CA THR A 7 27.61 1.22 27.45
C THR A 7 26.85 1.05 26.13
N THR A 8 26.77 -0.19 25.68
CA THR A 8 25.97 -0.54 24.51
C THR A 8 24.50 -0.25 24.87
N PRO A 9 23.78 0.62 24.14
CA PRO A 9 22.43 1.00 24.53
C PRO A 9 21.54 -0.24 24.58
N ALA A 10 20.90 -0.45 25.73
CA ALA A 10 20.07 -1.62 26.02
C ALA A 10 19.03 -1.85 24.92
N ARG A 11 19.20 -2.95 24.19
CA ARG A 11 18.26 -3.33 23.15
C ARG A 11 16.96 -3.80 23.81
N GLY A 12 15.93 -2.95 23.85
CA GLY A 12 14.59 -3.31 24.32
C GLY A 12 14.09 -4.67 23.79
N SER A 13 13.41 -5.42 24.65
CA SER A 13 13.10 -6.85 24.52
C SER A 13 12.39 -7.24 23.22
N ALA A 14 12.69 -8.45 22.73
CA ALA A 14 12.02 -9.07 21.57
C ALA A 14 10.50 -9.15 21.74
N GLY A 15 10.00 -9.42 22.95
CA GLY A 15 8.56 -9.40 23.26
C GLY A 15 7.90 -8.05 22.97
N ARG A 16 8.57 -6.92 23.24
CA ARG A 16 8.06 -5.60 22.87
C ARG A 16 8.06 -5.36 21.36
N ALA A 17 8.98 -5.98 20.61
CA ALA A 17 8.95 -5.90 19.15
C ALA A 17 7.72 -6.64 18.58
N TRP A 18 7.49 -7.87 19.06
CA TRP A 18 6.32 -8.67 18.69
C TRP A 18 5.00 -8.05 19.11
N GLY A 19 4.88 -7.57 20.35
CA GLY A 19 3.65 -6.91 20.81
C GLY A 19 3.28 -5.69 19.96
N ARG A 20 4.26 -4.95 19.44
CA ARG A 20 4.01 -3.84 18.51
C ARG A 20 3.65 -4.33 17.10
N ALA A 21 4.27 -5.40 16.63
CA ALA A 21 3.91 -6.00 15.36
C ALA A 21 2.45 -6.46 15.37
N LEU A 22 2.06 -7.16 16.42
CA LEU A 22 0.69 -7.61 16.66
C LEU A 22 -0.27 -6.43 16.79
N LEU A 23 0.12 -5.34 17.48
CA LEU A 23 -0.69 -4.12 17.53
C LEU A 23 -0.96 -3.54 16.14
N GLY A 24 0.03 -3.54 15.24
CA GLY A 24 -0.18 -3.14 13.85
C GLY A 24 -1.21 -4.01 13.14
N GLY A 25 -1.13 -5.33 13.31
CA GLY A 25 -2.12 -6.28 12.79
C GLY A 25 -3.52 -6.08 13.38
N ILE A 26 -3.64 -5.85 14.69
CA ILE A 26 -4.91 -5.59 15.38
C ILE A 26 -5.55 -4.29 14.86
N VAL A 27 -4.76 -3.23 14.65
CA VAL A 27 -5.25 -1.98 14.06
C VAL A 27 -5.82 -2.25 12.67
N MET A 28 -5.10 -2.99 11.82
CA MET A 28 -5.58 -3.34 10.48
C MET A 28 -6.87 -4.18 10.54
N ALA A 29 -6.87 -5.25 11.31
CA ALA A 29 -8.01 -6.15 11.42
C ALA A 29 -9.26 -5.44 11.97
N SER A 30 -9.07 -4.57 12.97
CA SER A 30 -10.14 -3.76 13.54
C SER A 30 -10.67 -2.75 12.53
N ALA A 31 -9.79 -2.05 11.83
CA ALA A 31 -10.17 -1.09 10.79
C ALA A 31 -10.91 -1.76 9.64
N LEU A 32 -10.42 -2.90 9.14
CA LEU A 32 -11.04 -3.67 8.07
C LEU A 32 -12.44 -4.17 8.48
N GLY A 33 -12.54 -4.82 9.65
CA GLY A 33 -13.80 -5.39 10.11
C GLY A 33 -14.84 -4.31 10.44
N ALA A 34 -14.46 -3.29 11.21
CA ALA A 34 -15.36 -2.19 11.56
C ALA A 34 -15.69 -1.32 10.34
N GLY A 35 -14.72 -1.02 9.48
CA GLY A 35 -14.91 -0.24 8.26
C GLY A 35 -15.87 -0.92 7.28
N ASN A 36 -15.76 -2.24 7.10
CA ASN A 36 -16.70 -3.00 6.28
C ASN A 36 -18.12 -3.00 6.87
N ALA A 37 -18.27 -3.28 8.17
CA ALA A 37 -19.59 -3.30 8.83
C ALA A 37 -20.27 -1.91 8.83
N LEU A 38 -19.52 -0.87 9.20
CA LEU A 38 -20.03 0.51 9.22
C LEU A 38 -20.26 1.06 7.82
N GLY A 39 -19.38 0.75 6.87
CA GLY A 39 -19.53 1.16 5.48
C GLY A 39 -20.78 0.58 4.84
N GLU A 40 -21.05 -0.70 5.09
CA GLU A 40 -22.28 -1.37 4.67
C GLU A 40 -23.54 -0.76 5.33
N ALA A 41 -23.49 -0.50 6.63
CA ALA A 41 -24.59 0.16 7.35
C ALA A 41 -24.87 1.56 6.79
N LEU A 42 -23.83 2.37 6.59
CA LEU A 42 -23.94 3.71 6.02
C LEU A 42 -24.44 3.68 4.58
N ALA A 43 -23.98 2.73 3.77
CA ALA A 43 -24.46 2.58 2.40
C ALA A 43 -25.97 2.29 2.37
N ARG A 44 -26.46 1.42 3.26
CA ARG A 44 -27.91 1.16 3.41
C ARG A 44 -28.68 2.40 3.86
N LEU A 45 -28.16 3.12 4.85
CA LEU A 45 -28.80 4.33 5.38
C LEU A 45 -28.90 5.44 4.34
N LEU A 46 -27.87 5.60 3.49
CA LEU A 46 -27.80 6.62 2.46
C LEU A 46 -28.47 6.18 1.14
N GLY A 47 -28.94 4.93 1.03
CA GLY A 47 -29.43 4.36 -0.22
C GLY A 47 -28.34 4.28 -1.31
N ALA A 48 -27.07 4.20 -0.93
CA ALA A 48 -25.95 4.16 -1.86
C ALA A 48 -25.83 2.78 -2.51
N ASP A 49 -25.66 2.78 -3.84
CA ASP A 49 -25.50 1.60 -4.68
C ASP A 49 -24.19 1.65 -5.50
N GLY A 50 -23.96 0.60 -6.28
CA GLY A 50 -22.84 0.48 -7.21
C GLY A 50 -21.48 0.83 -6.59
N TYR A 51 -20.79 1.80 -7.20
CA TYR A 51 -19.45 2.23 -6.81
C TYR A 51 -19.42 2.96 -5.46
N ALA A 52 -20.44 3.76 -5.15
CA ALA A 52 -20.51 4.51 -3.90
C ALA A 52 -20.55 3.58 -2.68
N ARG A 53 -21.27 2.46 -2.81
CA ARG A 53 -21.33 1.38 -1.82
C ARG A 53 -19.98 0.69 -1.57
N GLN A 54 -19.11 0.62 -2.58
CA GLN A 54 -17.75 0.08 -2.43
C GLN A 54 -16.78 1.11 -1.83
N LEU A 55 -16.98 2.39 -2.15
CA LEU A 55 -16.10 3.47 -1.72
C LEU A 55 -16.25 3.78 -0.22
N LEU A 56 -17.46 3.70 0.33
CA LEU A 56 -17.73 3.94 1.75
C LEU A 56 -16.87 3.08 2.70
N PRO A 57 -16.90 1.73 2.62
CA PRO A 57 -16.03 0.91 3.46
C PRO A 57 -14.55 1.20 3.18
N ALA A 58 -14.16 1.38 1.92
CA ALA A 58 -12.76 1.68 1.55
C ALA A 58 -12.22 2.93 2.24
N VAL A 59 -12.98 4.03 2.22
CA VAL A 59 -12.62 5.27 2.90
C VAL A 59 -12.53 5.07 4.41
N LEU A 60 -13.51 4.37 5.02
CA LEU A 60 -13.53 4.13 6.46
C LEU A 60 -12.33 3.29 6.93
N VAL A 61 -11.99 2.22 6.21
CA VAL A 61 -10.83 1.38 6.57
C VAL A 61 -9.55 2.20 6.58
N SER A 62 -9.29 2.99 5.53
CA SER A 62 -8.14 3.89 5.49
C SER A 62 -8.17 4.97 6.57
N ALA A 63 -9.33 5.60 6.79
CA ALA A 63 -9.52 6.66 7.78
C ALA A 63 -9.37 6.16 9.22
N LEU A 64 -9.52 4.86 9.46
CA LEU A 64 -9.28 4.24 10.77
C LEU A 64 -7.82 3.77 10.90
N ALA A 65 -7.33 2.96 9.94
CA ALA A 65 -6.04 2.28 10.05
C ALA A 65 -4.84 3.25 9.97
N VAL A 66 -4.83 4.14 8.97
CA VAL A 66 -3.69 5.00 8.68
C VAL A 66 -3.41 6.01 9.80
N PRO A 67 -4.37 6.83 10.26
CA PRO A 67 -4.09 7.76 11.35
C PRO A 67 -3.79 7.03 12.67
N ALA A 68 -4.42 5.90 12.96
CA ALA A 68 -4.11 5.12 14.15
C ALA A 68 -2.63 4.68 14.18
N VAL A 69 -2.13 4.12 13.08
CA VAL A 69 -0.73 3.68 13.03
C VAL A 69 0.27 4.85 13.00
N LEU A 70 -0.09 5.96 12.35
CA LEU A 70 0.71 7.19 12.38
C LEU A 70 0.77 7.79 13.80
N GLY A 71 -0.34 7.81 14.53
CA GLY A 71 -0.42 8.25 15.93
C GLY A 71 0.41 7.37 16.86
N LEU A 72 0.25 6.03 16.75
CA LEU A 72 1.06 5.06 17.50
C LEU A 72 2.57 5.23 17.27
N ARG A 73 2.95 5.72 16.09
CA ARG A 73 4.34 6.04 15.76
C ARG A 73 4.77 7.41 16.29
N ALA A 74 3.93 8.43 16.17
CA ALA A 74 4.22 9.80 16.58
C ALA A 74 4.52 9.90 18.09
N VAL A 75 3.78 9.15 18.91
CA VAL A 75 3.95 9.10 20.38
C VAL A 75 5.33 8.56 20.81
N ARG A 76 6.13 7.99 19.89
CA ARG A 76 7.38 7.28 20.23
C ARG A 76 8.66 7.89 19.63
N SER A 77 8.74 9.23 19.57
CA SER A 77 9.72 10.05 18.81
C SER A 77 11.24 9.85 19.06
N VAL A 78 11.71 8.72 19.57
CA VAL A 78 13.14 8.43 19.78
C VAL A 78 13.65 7.48 18.69
N ARG A 79 14.44 8.03 17.75
CA ARG A 79 15.30 7.36 16.73
C ARG A 79 14.88 5.93 16.33
N ARG A 80 13.98 5.78 15.37
CA ARG A 80 13.61 4.49 14.77
C ARG A 80 13.69 4.50 13.25
N LEU A 81 13.84 3.30 12.67
CA LEU A 81 13.83 3.08 11.22
C LEU A 81 12.60 3.75 10.57
N PRO A 82 12.76 4.44 9.42
CA PRO A 82 11.65 5.08 8.73
C PRO A 82 10.62 4.04 8.25
N MET A 83 9.32 4.40 8.21
CA MET A 83 8.27 3.52 7.63
C MET A 83 8.51 3.22 6.15
N GLY A 84 9.38 3.98 5.48
CA GLY A 84 9.65 3.82 4.06
C GLY A 84 8.72 4.65 3.16
N LEU A 85 7.98 5.61 3.72
CA LEU A 85 7.18 6.56 2.93
C LEU A 85 8.07 7.43 2.01
N GLY A 86 9.29 7.75 2.45
CA GLY A 86 10.19 8.62 1.69
C GLY A 86 9.71 10.07 1.63
N PRO A 87 10.42 10.94 0.88
CA PRO A 87 9.91 12.26 0.52
C PRO A 87 8.68 12.12 -0.39
N ARG A 88 7.72 13.05 -0.27
CA ARG A 88 6.47 13.04 -1.05
C ARG A 88 6.71 12.99 -2.56
N THR A 89 7.76 13.63 -3.04
CA THR A 89 8.16 13.65 -4.46
C THR A 89 8.57 12.28 -4.99
N ALA A 90 9.02 11.35 -4.13
CA ALA A 90 9.39 10.00 -4.53
C ALA A 90 8.24 8.99 -4.50
N ALA A 91 7.10 9.36 -3.91
CA ALA A 91 5.94 8.47 -3.75
C ALA A 91 5.37 7.98 -5.09
N PRO A 92 5.12 8.84 -6.10
CA PRO A 92 4.58 8.40 -7.39
C PRO A 92 5.51 7.43 -8.10
N LEU A 93 6.81 7.73 -8.12
CA LEU A 93 7.81 6.85 -8.75
C LEU A 93 7.92 5.50 -8.02
N GLY A 94 7.89 5.52 -6.69
CA GLY A 94 7.88 4.29 -5.89
C GLY A 94 6.67 3.41 -6.21
N PHE A 95 5.48 4.01 -6.24
CA PHE A 95 4.22 3.36 -6.59
C PHE A 95 4.24 2.79 -8.02
N LEU A 96 4.57 3.63 -9.02
CA LEU A 96 4.65 3.24 -10.42
C LEU A 96 5.65 2.10 -10.64
N ARG A 97 6.79 2.12 -9.94
CA ARG A 97 7.74 1.01 -10.00
C ARG A 97 7.16 -0.31 -9.48
N GLY A 98 6.47 -0.26 -8.33
CA GLY A 98 5.80 -1.43 -7.76
C GLY A 98 4.81 -2.03 -8.75
N MET A 99 3.97 -1.16 -9.31
CA MET A 99 2.96 -1.50 -10.28
C MET A 99 3.57 -2.06 -11.57
N ALA A 100 4.53 -1.36 -12.17
CA ALA A 100 5.14 -1.73 -13.44
C ALA A 100 5.85 -3.09 -13.37
N VAL A 101 6.60 -3.36 -12.29
CA VAL A 101 7.27 -4.66 -12.12
C VAL A 101 6.25 -5.80 -12.04
N THR A 102 5.21 -5.61 -11.23
CA THR A 102 4.19 -6.64 -10.98
C THR A 102 3.35 -6.91 -12.22
N VAL A 103 2.88 -5.85 -12.90
CA VAL A 103 2.11 -5.96 -14.16
C VAL A 103 2.98 -6.61 -15.25
N SER A 104 4.26 -6.26 -15.35
CA SER A 104 5.15 -6.88 -16.35
C SER A 104 5.36 -8.37 -16.09
N CYS A 105 5.54 -8.77 -14.82
CA CYS A 105 5.66 -10.18 -14.46
C CYS A 105 4.36 -10.94 -14.71
N ALA A 106 3.21 -10.34 -14.38
CA ALA A 106 1.90 -10.90 -14.67
C ALA A 106 1.69 -11.06 -16.18
N ALA A 107 1.99 -10.04 -16.99
CA ALA A 107 1.88 -10.10 -18.44
C ALA A 107 2.77 -11.21 -19.03
N ALA A 108 4.00 -11.37 -18.54
CA ALA A 108 4.91 -12.42 -18.99
C ALA A 108 4.38 -13.83 -18.66
N VAL A 109 3.94 -14.06 -17.42
CA VAL A 109 3.45 -15.37 -16.96
C VAL A 109 2.10 -15.71 -17.59
N LEU A 110 1.16 -14.77 -17.65
CA LEU A 110 -0.14 -14.95 -18.29
C LEU A 110 0.00 -15.09 -19.81
N GLY A 111 0.94 -14.37 -20.42
CA GLY A 111 1.29 -14.52 -21.84
C GLY A 111 1.82 -15.92 -22.14
N ALA A 112 2.73 -16.44 -21.30
CA ALA A 112 3.20 -17.82 -21.39
C ALA A 112 2.04 -18.82 -21.21
N GLY A 113 1.16 -18.60 -20.21
CA GLY A 113 -0.04 -19.42 -20.02
C GLY A 113 -1.00 -19.38 -21.22
N THR A 114 -1.09 -18.24 -21.90
CA THR A 114 -1.87 -18.09 -23.14
C THR A 114 -1.25 -18.89 -24.27
N ALA A 115 0.07 -18.81 -24.44
CA ALA A 115 0.81 -19.58 -25.45
C ALA A 115 0.72 -21.10 -25.22
N LEU A 116 0.64 -21.53 -23.96
CA LEU A 116 0.43 -22.93 -23.56
C LEU A 116 -1.04 -23.38 -23.65
N GLY A 117 -1.96 -22.48 -24.01
CA GLY A 117 -3.40 -22.77 -24.10
C GLY A 117 -4.11 -22.88 -22.75
N TRP A 118 -3.45 -22.55 -21.64
CA TRP A 118 -4.03 -22.58 -20.29
C TRP A 118 -4.98 -21.40 -20.03
N VAL A 119 -4.77 -20.30 -20.74
CA VAL A 119 -5.52 -19.05 -20.58
C VAL A 119 -6.27 -18.76 -21.87
N ARG A 120 -7.59 -18.61 -21.78
CA ARG A 120 -8.43 -18.14 -22.89
C ARG A 120 -9.09 -16.83 -22.52
N TRP A 121 -8.79 -15.78 -23.26
CA TRP A 121 -9.29 -14.43 -22.98
C TRP A 121 -10.72 -14.23 -23.51
N SER A 122 -11.50 -13.43 -22.79
CA SER A 122 -12.78 -12.90 -23.30
C SER A 122 -12.55 -11.84 -24.38
N GLY A 123 -13.64 -11.42 -25.02
CA GLY A 123 -13.64 -10.15 -25.75
C GLY A 123 -13.18 -9.01 -24.84
N LEU A 124 -12.36 -8.12 -25.40
CA LEU A 124 -11.86 -6.94 -24.71
C LEU A 124 -12.80 -5.76 -24.99
N ASP A 125 -13.35 -5.19 -23.93
CA ASP A 125 -13.96 -3.85 -23.92
C ASP A 125 -12.96 -2.88 -23.25
N PRO A 126 -12.24 -2.06 -24.04
CA PRO A 126 -11.24 -1.14 -23.50
C PRO A 126 -11.83 -0.06 -22.59
N ALA A 127 -13.06 0.39 -22.86
CA ALA A 127 -13.70 1.45 -22.09
C ALA A 127 -14.13 0.94 -20.72
N ALA A 128 -14.78 -0.22 -20.68
CA ALA A 128 -15.13 -0.88 -19.43
C ALA A 128 -13.88 -1.27 -18.62
N LEU A 129 -12.83 -1.78 -19.27
CA LEU A 129 -11.57 -2.09 -18.60
C LEU A 129 -10.91 -0.85 -18.01
N ALA A 130 -10.85 0.26 -18.75
CA ALA A 130 -10.28 1.50 -18.24
C ALA A 130 -11.07 2.04 -17.03
N ALA A 131 -12.41 2.08 -17.12
CA ALA A 131 -13.27 2.51 -16.03
C ALA A 131 -13.11 1.61 -14.79
N PHE A 132 -13.10 0.29 -15.01
CA PHE A 132 -12.86 -0.70 -13.96
C PHE A 132 -11.50 -0.49 -13.29
N LEU A 133 -10.42 -0.37 -14.05
CA LEU A 133 -9.07 -0.21 -13.50
C LEU A 133 -8.93 1.06 -12.66
N VAL A 134 -9.54 2.18 -13.09
CA VAL A 134 -9.52 3.43 -12.32
C VAL A 134 -10.30 3.29 -11.01
N GLY A 135 -11.54 2.79 -11.08
CA GLY A 135 -12.37 2.59 -9.89
C GLY A 135 -11.77 1.56 -8.93
N ASN A 136 -11.31 0.43 -9.46
CA ASN A 136 -10.63 -0.60 -8.71
C ASN A 136 -9.35 -0.10 -8.06
N ALA A 137 -8.53 0.69 -8.76
CA ALA A 137 -7.31 1.22 -8.17
C ALA A 137 -7.61 2.12 -6.96
N LEU A 138 -8.62 2.98 -7.03
CA LEU A 138 -9.00 3.82 -5.90
C LEU A 138 -9.49 2.99 -4.71
N VAL A 139 -10.42 2.07 -4.95
CA VAL A 139 -10.96 1.19 -3.91
C VAL A 139 -9.87 0.30 -3.32
N ALA A 140 -9.05 -0.33 -4.16
CA ALA A 140 -7.93 -1.19 -3.74
C ALA A 140 -6.89 -0.42 -2.92
N VAL A 141 -6.57 0.83 -3.29
CA VAL A 141 -5.68 1.67 -2.49
C VAL A 141 -6.29 1.95 -1.12
N LEU A 142 -7.54 2.38 -1.06
CA LEU A 142 -8.16 2.84 0.18
C LEU A 142 -8.56 1.69 1.12
N LEU A 143 -9.10 0.61 0.57
CA LEU A 143 -9.61 -0.52 1.34
C LEU A 143 -8.48 -1.43 1.83
N GLU A 144 -7.49 -1.70 0.98
CA GLU A 144 -6.53 -2.79 1.19
C GLU A 144 -5.08 -2.26 1.19
N ALA A 145 -4.58 -1.79 0.06
CA ALA A 145 -3.15 -1.58 -0.13
C ALA A 145 -2.56 -0.50 0.79
N LEU A 146 -3.15 0.69 0.88
CA LEU A 146 -2.64 1.73 1.77
C LEU A 146 -2.73 1.34 3.26
N PRO A 147 -3.90 0.94 3.80
CA PRO A 147 -4.03 0.63 5.23
C PRO A 147 -3.21 -0.61 5.61
N GLU A 148 -3.19 -1.67 4.80
CA GLU A 148 -2.41 -2.87 5.09
C GLU A 148 -0.91 -2.61 5.01
N GLU A 149 -0.43 -1.94 3.96
CA GLU A 149 1.00 -1.68 3.85
C GLU A 149 1.46 -0.72 4.95
N ALA A 150 0.68 0.31 5.30
CA ALA A 150 1.04 1.22 6.39
C ALA A 150 1.12 0.52 7.75
N THR A 151 0.14 -0.33 8.08
CA THR A 151 0.07 -1.05 9.35
C THR A 151 1.10 -2.19 9.43
N LEU A 152 1.23 -2.98 8.37
CA LEU A 152 2.05 -4.19 8.36
C LEU A 152 3.48 -3.88 7.91
N ARG A 153 3.69 -3.38 6.69
CA ARG A 153 5.04 -3.16 6.11
C ARG A 153 5.65 -1.83 6.54
N GLY A 154 4.83 -0.91 7.06
CA GLY A 154 5.23 0.35 7.67
C GLY A 154 5.55 0.18 9.16
N TYR A 155 4.56 -0.18 9.98
CA TYR A 155 4.70 -0.21 11.45
C TYR A 155 5.14 -1.55 12.01
N ALA A 156 4.45 -2.66 11.68
CA ALA A 156 4.77 -3.96 12.25
C ALA A 156 6.18 -4.43 11.83
N TRP A 157 6.48 -4.34 10.54
CA TRP A 157 7.79 -4.65 9.97
C TRP A 157 8.90 -3.84 10.63
N VAL A 158 8.76 -2.52 10.74
CA VAL A 158 9.78 -1.67 11.37
C VAL A 158 9.96 -2.04 12.85
N SER A 159 8.86 -2.34 13.54
CA SER A 159 8.90 -2.73 14.95
C SER A 159 9.67 -4.03 15.18
N LEU A 160 9.56 -4.99 14.27
CA LEU A 160 10.36 -6.22 14.26
C LEU A 160 11.80 -5.94 13.80
N ARG A 161 11.98 -5.13 12.74
CA ARG A 161 13.27 -4.89 12.09
C ARG A 161 14.26 -4.14 12.95
N ASP A 162 13.75 -3.26 13.82
CA ASP A 162 14.50 -2.59 14.88
C ASP A 162 15.26 -3.58 15.80
N ARG A 163 14.84 -4.86 15.86
CA ARG A 163 15.41 -5.87 16.78
C ARG A 163 15.82 -7.19 16.16
N LEU A 164 15.03 -7.78 15.26
CA LEU A 164 15.11 -9.21 14.93
C LEU A 164 15.82 -9.51 13.60
N GLY A 165 16.37 -8.51 12.90
CA GLY A 165 17.00 -8.74 11.60
C GLY A 165 16.00 -8.82 10.44
N GLY A 166 16.50 -8.94 9.20
CA GLY A 166 15.67 -8.85 7.99
C GLY A 166 14.76 -10.05 7.79
N VAL A 167 15.30 -11.26 7.93
CA VAL A 167 14.56 -12.51 7.68
C VAL A 167 13.47 -12.72 8.72
N VAL A 168 13.77 -12.59 10.01
CA VAL A 168 12.78 -12.78 11.07
C VAL A 168 11.67 -11.73 11.00
N SER A 169 11.99 -10.50 10.59
CA SER A 169 10.97 -9.45 10.40
C SER A 169 10.06 -9.73 9.21
N ALA A 170 10.59 -10.38 8.16
CA ALA A 170 9.79 -10.85 7.04
C ALA A 170 8.81 -11.93 7.45
N LEU A 171 9.33 -13.01 8.02
CA LEU A 171 8.48 -14.10 8.49
C LEU A 171 7.46 -13.61 9.52
N GLY A 172 7.89 -12.79 10.48
CA GLY A 172 6.99 -12.28 11.51
C GLY A 172 5.92 -11.34 10.99
N THR A 173 6.23 -10.45 10.05
CA THR A 173 5.20 -9.59 9.45
C THR A 173 4.23 -10.40 8.59
N THR A 174 4.73 -11.42 7.87
CA THR A 174 3.86 -12.35 7.12
C THR A 174 2.94 -13.15 8.04
N VAL A 175 3.43 -13.64 9.18
CA VAL A 175 2.57 -14.29 10.18
C VAL A 175 1.49 -13.35 10.68
N VAL A 176 1.82 -12.09 11.01
CA VAL A 176 0.81 -11.10 11.42
C VAL A 176 -0.21 -10.87 10.30
N PHE A 177 0.25 -10.77 9.05
CA PHE A 177 -0.62 -10.60 7.87
C PHE A 177 -1.62 -11.75 7.73
N LEU A 178 -1.19 -13.01 7.91
CA LEU A 178 -2.06 -14.18 7.81
C LEU A 178 -3.17 -14.21 8.88
N LEU A 179 -2.96 -13.55 10.03
CA LEU A 179 -3.97 -13.46 11.08
C LEU A 179 -5.02 -12.38 10.82
N VAL A 180 -4.70 -11.36 10.02
CA VAL A 180 -5.56 -10.18 9.81
C VAL A 180 -6.94 -10.55 9.26
N PRO A 181 -7.08 -11.37 8.19
CA PRO A 181 -8.40 -11.75 7.65
C PRO A 181 -9.27 -12.44 8.71
N GLY A 182 -8.69 -13.40 9.45
CA GLY A 182 -9.41 -14.10 10.51
C GLY A 182 -9.96 -13.15 11.58
N VAL A 183 -9.08 -12.30 12.12
CA VAL A 183 -9.47 -11.34 13.17
C VAL A 183 -10.44 -10.30 12.64
N SER A 184 -10.31 -9.86 11.38
CA SER A 184 -11.21 -8.86 10.81
C SER A 184 -12.64 -9.40 10.65
N THR A 185 -12.84 -10.66 10.30
CA THR A 185 -14.19 -11.25 10.24
C THR A 185 -14.86 -11.31 11.62
N VAL A 186 -14.10 -11.57 12.68
CA VAL A 186 -14.62 -11.54 14.06
C VAL A 186 -15.04 -10.11 14.46
N VAL A 187 -14.20 -9.12 14.17
CA VAL A 187 -14.54 -7.71 14.42
C VAL A 187 -15.76 -7.30 13.60
N GLN A 188 -15.80 -7.66 12.31
CA GLN A 188 -16.92 -7.36 11.43
C GLN A 188 -18.22 -7.96 11.96
N ALA A 189 -18.23 -9.24 12.33
CA ALA A 189 -19.41 -9.89 12.90
C ALA A 189 -19.87 -9.21 14.20
N GLY A 190 -18.94 -8.80 15.07
CA GLY A 190 -19.25 -8.05 16.29
C GLY A 190 -19.87 -6.69 15.99
N VAL A 191 -19.25 -5.89 15.14
CA VAL A 191 -19.74 -4.55 14.77
C VAL A 191 -21.06 -4.62 14.01
N SER A 192 -21.21 -5.55 13.07
CA SER A 192 -22.46 -5.79 12.34
C SER A 192 -23.64 -6.02 13.28
N ARG A 193 -23.46 -6.82 14.34
CA ARG A 193 -24.48 -7.04 15.38
C ARG A 193 -24.84 -5.74 16.12
N LEU A 194 -23.84 -4.91 16.43
CA LEU A 194 -24.06 -3.63 17.12
C LEU A 194 -24.82 -2.61 16.25
N VAL A 195 -24.63 -2.65 14.92
CA VAL A 195 -25.27 -1.70 13.99
C VAL A 195 -26.49 -2.27 13.27
N GLY A 196 -26.97 -3.45 13.68
CA GLY A 196 -28.19 -4.07 13.14
C GLY A 196 -28.07 -4.59 11.71
N VAL A 197 -26.86 -4.89 11.24
CA VAL A 197 -26.60 -5.48 9.92
C VAL A 197 -26.33 -6.98 10.07
N ALA A 198 -26.77 -7.77 9.08
CA ALA A 198 -26.51 -9.21 9.06
C ALA A 198 -25.00 -9.48 9.15
N PRO A 199 -24.54 -10.28 10.13
CA PRO A 199 -23.13 -10.62 10.25
C PRO A 199 -22.70 -11.56 9.13
N VAL A 200 -21.49 -11.36 8.62
CA VAL A 200 -20.84 -12.25 7.65
C VAL A 200 -20.27 -13.47 8.39
N PRO A 201 -20.20 -14.66 7.77
CA PRO A 201 -19.53 -15.81 8.36
C PRO A 201 -18.10 -15.50 8.80
N MET A 202 -17.73 -15.97 9.99
CA MET A 202 -16.35 -15.87 10.50
C MET A 202 -15.49 -16.94 9.85
N GLY A 203 -14.27 -16.59 9.42
CA GLY A 203 -13.39 -17.52 8.72
C GLY A 203 -12.01 -16.95 8.43
N LEU A 204 -11.07 -17.85 8.08
CA LEU A 204 -9.71 -17.49 7.66
C LEU A 204 -9.60 -17.24 6.15
N SER A 205 -10.58 -17.68 5.37
CA SER A 205 -10.70 -17.45 3.94
C SER A 205 -12.08 -16.87 3.60
N PRO A 206 -12.21 -16.17 2.46
CA PRO A 206 -13.50 -15.80 1.92
C PRO A 206 -14.40 -17.03 1.69
N GLU A 207 -15.71 -16.82 1.79
CA GLU A 207 -16.69 -17.87 1.58
C GLU A 207 -16.52 -18.53 0.20
N GLY A 208 -16.51 -19.86 0.16
CA GLY A 208 -16.32 -20.65 -1.06
C GLY A 208 -14.87 -20.85 -1.51
N GLN A 209 -13.87 -20.26 -0.83
CA GLN A 209 -12.46 -20.50 -1.12
C GLN A 209 -11.86 -21.57 -0.21
N ASP A 210 -11.02 -22.44 -0.78
CA ASP A 210 -10.21 -23.40 -0.02
C ASP A 210 -9.27 -22.66 0.95
N PRO A 211 -9.38 -22.87 2.27
CA PRO A 211 -8.58 -22.15 3.26
C PRO A 211 -7.07 -22.37 3.08
N VAL A 212 -6.66 -23.57 2.66
CA VAL A 212 -5.24 -23.89 2.50
C VAL A 212 -4.65 -23.14 1.31
N ALA A 213 -5.30 -23.21 0.14
CA ALA A 213 -4.90 -22.47 -1.05
C ALA A 213 -4.85 -20.96 -0.78
N TYR A 214 -5.84 -20.42 -0.06
CA TYR A 214 -5.87 -19.01 0.31
C TYR A 214 -4.70 -18.60 1.23
N LEU A 215 -4.39 -19.41 2.24
CA LEU A 215 -3.24 -19.13 3.13
C LEU A 215 -1.90 -19.26 2.41
N VAL A 216 -1.77 -20.19 1.46
CA VAL A 216 -0.58 -20.30 0.60
C VAL A 216 -0.44 -19.05 -0.26
N LEU A 217 -1.52 -18.60 -0.89
CA LEU A 217 -1.54 -17.37 -1.68
C LEU A 217 -1.13 -16.16 -0.83
N LEU A 218 -1.76 -15.95 0.33
CA LEU A 218 -1.42 -14.85 1.24
C LEU A 218 0.02 -14.92 1.72
N THR A 219 0.57 -16.12 1.93
CA THR A 219 1.97 -16.29 2.33
C THR A 219 2.90 -15.81 1.22
N VAL A 220 2.70 -16.28 -0.01
CA VAL A 220 3.52 -15.89 -1.17
C VAL A 220 3.36 -14.41 -1.46
N PHE A 221 2.13 -13.90 -1.51
CA PHE A 221 1.84 -12.49 -1.68
C PHE A 221 2.50 -11.63 -0.58
N GLY A 222 2.40 -12.07 0.67
CA GLY A 222 2.96 -11.35 1.80
C GLY A 222 4.49 -11.24 1.74
N LEU A 223 5.16 -12.28 1.25
CA LEU A 223 6.60 -12.29 0.98
C LEU A 223 6.97 -11.45 -0.25
N THR A 224 6.15 -11.44 -1.30
CA THR A 224 6.33 -10.55 -2.47
C THR A 224 6.25 -9.08 -2.06
N LEU A 225 5.31 -8.70 -1.20
CA LEU A 225 5.21 -7.35 -0.65
C LEU A 225 6.41 -6.99 0.24
N VAL A 226 6.96 -7.94 0.99
CA VAL A 226 8.22 -7.75 1.72
C VAL A 226 9.39 -7.53 0.74
N ALA A 227 9.46 -8.27 -0.35
CA ALA A 227 10.48 -8.09 -1.37
C ALA A 227 10.39 -6.68 -1.98
N ALA A 228 9.18 -6.24 -2.36
CA ALA A 228 8.90 -4.88 -2.84
C ALA A 228 9.27 -3.82 -1.79
N ARG A 229 8.90 -4.02 -0.53
CA ARG A 229 9.23 -3.12 0.60
C ARG A 229 10.73 -3.01 0.88
N THR A 230 11.52 -4.01 0.50
CA THR A 230 12.97 -3.99 0.66
C THR A 230 13.72 -3.65 -0.63
N ALA A 231 12.98 -3.34 -1.71
CA ALA A 231 13.55 -2.87 -2.95
C ALA A 231 14.29 -1.53 -2.73
N PRO A 232 15.40 -1.30 -3.46
CA PRO A 232 16.16 -0.07 -3.36
C PRO A 232 15.33 1.13 -3.85
N GLY A 233 15.34 2.25 -3.13
CA GLY A 233 14.62 3.47 -3.54
C GLY A 233 14.33 4.40 -2.37
N ALA A 234 13.89 5.61 -2.66
CA ALA A 234 13.61 6.63 -1.65
C ALA A 234 12.26 6.41 -0.93
N ALA A 235 11.30 5.74 -1.58
CA ALA A 235 9.92 5.54 -1.10
C ALA A 235 9.47 4.06 -1.18
N PRO A 236 10.18 3.11 -0.52
CA PRO A 236 9.94 1.68 -0.68
C PRO A 236 8.57 1.18 -0.17
N LEU A 237 7.90 1.92 0.72
CA LEU A 237 6.54 1.58 1.13
C LEU A 237 5.55 1.80 -0.02
N TRP A 238 5.72 2.88 -0.80
CA TRP A 238 4.92 3.13 -1.99
C TRP A 238 5.15 2.07 -3.06
N THR A 239 6.36 1.50 -3.17
CA THR A 239 6.61 0.33 -4.03
C THR A 239 5.82 -0.90 -3.61
N ALA A 240 5.67 -1.15 -2.30
CA ALA A 240 4.82 -2.22 -1.81
C ALA A 240 3.33 -1.93 -2.11
N ILE A 241 2.86 -0.70 -1.90
CA ILE A 241 1.48 -0.28 -2.23
C ILE A 241 1.20 -0.47 -3.72
N GLY A 242 2.09 -0.03 -4.62
CA GLY A 242 1.91 -0.20 -6.06
C GLY A 242 1.93 -1.67 -6.49
N THR A 243 2.75 -2.50 -5.84
CA THR A 243 2.77 -3.96 -6.04
C THR A 243 1.44 -4.59 -5.62
N HIS A 244 0.92 -4.18 -4.46
CA HIS A 244 -0.35 -4.63 -3.92
C HIS A 244 -1.52 -4.28 -4.86
N VAL A 245 -1.60 -3.02 -5.30
CA VAL A 245 -2.65 -2.57 -6.24
C VAL A 245 -2.56 -3.31 -7.57
N ALA A 246 -1.35 -3.54 -8.10
CA ALA A 246 -1.18 -4.32 -9.31
C ALA A 246 -1.65 -5.77 -9.16
N PHE A 247 -1.32 -6.41 -8.04
CA PHE A 247 -1.81 -7.76 -7.73
C PHE A 247 -3.34 -7.82 -7.72
N LEU A 248 -3.99 -6.91 -6.98
CA LEU A 248 -5.45 -6.85 -6.92
C LEU A 248 -6.07 -6.56 -8.29
N SER A 249 -5.51 -5.63 -9.06
CA SER A 249 -6.01 -5.31 -10.41
C SER A 249 -5.87 -6.49 -11.36
N VAL A 250 -4.71 -7.15 -11.39
CA VAL A 250 -4.48 -8.34 -12.24
C VAL A 250 -5.48 -9.44 -11.88
N ASN A 251 -5.58 -9.81 -10.60
CA ASN A 251 -6.47 -10.89 -10.20
C ASN A 251 -7.94 -10.58 -10.46
N ARG A 252 -8.37 -9.34 -10.17
CA ARG A 252 -9.76 -8.95 -10.34
C ARG A 252 -10.17 -8.84 -11.81
N VAL A 253 -9.25 -8.49 -12.71
CA VAL A 253 -9.48 -8.54 -14.16
C VAL A 253 -9.44 -9.99 -14.64
N VAL A 254 -8.38 -10.72 -14.33
CA VAL A 254 -8.10 -12.05 -14.93
C VAL A 254 -9.08 -13.10 -14.40
N PHE A 255 -9.23 -13.21 -13.08
CA PHE A 255 -9.96 -14.32 -12.44
C PHE A 255 -11.38 -13.93 -12.01
N GLU A 256 -11.62 -12.67 -11.66
CA GLU A 256 -12.94 -12.18 -11.22
C GLU A 256 -13.63 -11.30 -12.28
N GLY A 257 -13.03 -11.13 -13.47
CA GLY A 257 -13.45 -10.07 -14.40
C GLY A 257 -14.89 -10.21 -14.90
N VAL A 258 -15.40 -11.44 -15.03
CA VAL A 258 -16.81 -11.70 -15.39
C VAL A 258 -17.75 -11.29 -14.26
N GLN A 259 -17.40 -11.54 -13.00
CA GLN A 259 -18.24 -11.24 -11.84
C GLN A 259 -18.25 -9.74 -11.51
N ARG A 260 -17.22 -9.02 -11.96
CA ARG A 260 -17.00 -7.60 -11.68
C ARG A 260 -17.23 -6.69 -12.89
N ASP A 261 -17.71 -7.24 -14.00
CA ASP A 261 -17.89 -6.51 -15.27
C ASP A 261 -16.63 -5.71 -15.67
N ALA A 262 -15.45 -6.32 -15.53
CA ALA A 262 -14.17 -5.64 -15.70
C ALA A 262 -13.83 -5.30 -17.15
N GLY A 263 -14.70 -5.58 -18.12
CA GLY A 263 -14.44 -5.38 -19.56
C GLY A 263 -13.44 -6.36 -20.18
N TRP A 264 -12.73 -7.16 -19.37
CA TRP A 264 -11.82 -8.19 -19.82
C TRP A 264 -11.66 -9.26 -18.75
N SER A 265 -11.49 -10.51 -19.16
CA SER A 265 -11.33 -11.64 -18.24
C SER A 265 -10.65 -12.82 -18.92
N ALA A 266 -10.15 -13.75 -18.11
CA ALA A 266 -9.62 -15.02 -18.58
C ALA A 266 -10.46 -16.20 -18.08
N LYS A 267 -10.67 -17.17 -18.96
CA LYS A 267 -11.11 -18.52 -18.60
C LYS A 267 -9.85 -19.36 -18.39
N VAL A 268 -9.66 -19.81 -17.16
CA VAL A 268 -8.51 -20.60 -16.73
C VAL A 268 -9.02 -21.77 -15.89
N ALA A 269 -8.53 -22.98 -16.14
CA ALA A 269 -8.87 -24.12 -15.27
C ALA A 269 -8.29 -23.90 -13.86
N PRO A 270 -8.97 -24.31 -12.77
CA PRO A 270 -8.53 -24.03 -11.40
C PRO A 270 -7.08 -24.40 -11.10
N ALA A 271 -6.62 -25.55 -11.61
CA ALA A 271 -5.23 -26.01 -11.45
C ALA A 271 -4.21 -25.05 -12.07
N HIS A 272 -4.53 -24.44 -13.21
CA HIS A 272 -3.65 -23.47 -13.87
C HIS A 272 -3.75 -22.08 -13.25
N ALA A 273 -4.91 -21.69 -12.71
CA ALA A 273 -5.10 -20.39 -12.08
C ALA A 273 -4.14 -20.20 -10.89
N ALA A 274 -4.08 -21.19 -9.99
CA ALA A 274 -3.16 -21.15 -8.86
C ALA A 274 -1.68 -21.08 -9.31
N VAL A 275 -1.29 -21.86 -10.32
CA VAL A 275 0.08 -21.85 -10.84
C VAL A 275 0.46 -20.51 -11.46
N LEU A 276 -0.45 -19.92 -12.25
CA LEU A 276 -0.22 -18.61 -12.88
C LEU A 276 -0.14 -17.50 -11.83
N GLU A 277 -1.05 -17.50 -10.86
CA GLU A 277 -1.08 -16.51 -9.78
C GLU A 277 0.17 -16.55 -8.90
N LEU A 278 0.51 -17.73 -8.38
CA LEU A 278 1.72 -17.92 -7.60
C LEU A 278 2.98 -17.69 -8.44
N GLY A 279 2.94 -18.06 -9.72
CA GLY A 279 4.04 -17.90 -10.66
C GLY A 279 4.43 -16.44 -10.87
N TYR A 280 3.47 -15.55 -11.17
CA TYR A 280 3.81 -14.14 -11.36
C TYR A 280 4.19 -13.44 -10.05
N LEU A 281 3.61 -13.86 -8.91
CA LEU A 281 4.02 -13.35 -7.60
C LEU A 281 5.47 -13.73 -7.26
N ALA A 282 5.85 -14.99 -7.52
CA ALA A 282 7.21 -15.47 -7.34
C ALA A 282 8.20 -14.73 -8.26
N ALA A 283 7.84 -14.55 -9.53
CA ALA A 283 8.63 -13.76 -10.49
C ALA A 283 8.81 -12.30 -10.02
N THR A 284 7.72 -11.67 -9.55
CA THR A 284 7.74 -10.30 -9.00
C THR A 284 8.68 -10.20 -7.79
N ALA A 285 8.57 -11.14 -6.85
CA ALA A 285 9.45 -11.20 -5.69
C ALA A 285 10.91 -11.36 -6.09
N LEU A 286 11.20 -12.25 -7.05
CA LEU A 286 12.54 -12.50 -7.57
C LEU A 286 13.14 -11.22 -8.17
N VAL A 287 12.39 -10.49 -9.00
CA VAL A 287 12.86 -9.22 -9.60
C VAL A 287 13.26 -8.21 -8.52
N PHE A 288 12.45 -8.05 -7.46
CA PHE A 288 12.79 -7.13 -6.37
C PHE A 288 13.99 -7.60 -5.54
N VAL A 289 14.11 -8.91 -5.29
CA VAL A 289 15.26 -9.49 -4.59
C VAL A 289 16.54 -9.28 -5.40
N VAL A 290 16.52 -9.58 -6.70
CA VAL A 290 17.66 -9.36 -7.61
C VAL A 290 18.04 -7.88 -7.64
N ALA A 291 17.07 -6.97 -7.81
CA ALA A 291 17.32 -5.53 -7.81
C ALA A 291 18.01 -5.06 -6.50
N ARG A 292 17.59 -5.61 -5.36
CA ARG A 292 18.20 -5.34 -4.05
C ARG A 292 19.63 -5.87 -3.95
N LEU A 293 19.89 -7.07 -4.45
CA LEU A 293 21.22 -7.68 -4.45
C LEU A 293 22.19 -6.88 -5.33
N VAL A 294 21.81 -6.60 -6.58
CA VAL A 294 22.59 -5.80 -7.53
C VAL A 294 22.92 -4.42 -6.94
N SER A 295 21.93 -3.72 -6.38
CA SER A 295 22.16 -2.42 -5.75
C SER A 295 23.11 -2.48 -4.56
N SER A 296 23.12 -3.58 -3.83
CA SER A 296 24.01 -3.78 -2.68
C SER A 296 25.46 -4.02 -3.14
N LEU A 297 25.65 -4.78 -4.22
CA LEU A 297 26.95 -5.00 -4.84
C LEU A 297 27.52 -3.70 -5.43
N VAL A 298 26.71 -2.92 -6.15
CA VAL A 298 27.13 -1.62 -6.70
C VAL A 298 27.59 -0.67 -5.59
N ARG A 299 26.84 -0.58 -4.48
CA ARG A 299 27.25 0.23 -3.32
C ARG A 299 28.54 -0.27 -2.67
N ALA A 300 28.73 -1.58 -2.55
CA ALA A 300 29.95 -2.15 -1.98
C ALA A 300 31.17 -1.84 -2.86
N ARG A 301 31.03 -1.93 -4.19
CA ARG A 301 32.09 -1.58 -5.15
C ARG A 301 32.44 -0.10 -5.11
N ALA A 302 31.44 0.78 -5.09
CA ALA A 302 31.65 2.23 -5.00
C ALA A 302 32.42 2.61 -3.71
N ARG A 303 32.11 1.97 -2.57
CA ARG A 303 32.84 2.19 -1.32
C ARG A 303 34.31 1.76 -1.39
N ARG A 304 34.61 0.64 -2.05
CA ARG A 304 36.00 0.16 -2.20
C ARG A 304 36.83 1.07 -3.11
N LEU A 305 36.22 1.64 -4.15
CA LEU A 305 36.88 2.57 -5.06
C LEU A 305 37.07 3.97 -4.44
N GLY A 306 36.14 4.43 -3.61
CA GLY A 306 36.25 5.70 -2.87
C GLY A 306 37.21 5.68 -1.67
N THR A 307 37.72 4.51 -1.28
CA THR A 307 38.71 4.35 -0.20
C THR A 307 40.16 4.20 -0.71
N GLY A 308 40.42 4.46 -1.99
CA GLY A 308 41.78 4.55 -2.53
C GLY A 308 42.48 5.84 -2.08
N HIS A 309 43.35 5.72 -1.08
CA HIS A 309 44.44 6.62 -0.63
C HIS A 309 44.31 8.16 -0.80
N PRO A 310 44.38 8.95 0.30
CA PRO A 310 45.12 10.21 0.22
C PRO A 310 46.58 9.86 -0.11
N SER A 311 47.05 10.29 -1.28
CA SER A 311 48.46 10.18 -1.65
C SER A 311 49.30 10.89 -0.60
N ALA A 312 50.01 10.10 0.23
CA ALA A 312 51.13 10.56 1.02
C ALA A 312 52.32 10.81 0.08
N ALA A 313 52.23 11.87 -0.71
CA ALA A 313 53.30 12.51 -1.48
C ALA A 313 52.71 13.87 -1.87
N THR A 314 52.92 14.94 -1.11
CA THR A 314 54.22 15.60 -0.97
C THR A 314 54.31 16.32 0.39
N ALA A 315 55.20 15.82 1.26
CA ALA A 315 55.73 16.58 2.39
C ALA A 315 57.25 16.59 2.28
N HIS A 316 57.78 17.57 1.55
CA HIS A 316 59.11 18.16 1.70
C HIS A 316 58.97 19.58 1.11
N SER A 317 58.79 20.63 1.94
CA SER A 317 59.84 21.41 2.60
C SER A 317 60.78 22.12 1.61
N VAL A 318 60.50 23.40 1.29
CA VAL A 318 61.51 24.46 1.08
C VAL A 318 60.91 25.84 1.44
N GLY A 319 61.63 26.58 2.31
CA GLY A 319 61.74 28.05 2.48
C GLY A 319 60.47 28.89 2.64
N ASP A 320 60.20 29.48 3.80
CA ASP A 320 60.86 30.69 4.34
C ASP A 320 60.65 31.93 3.45
N TRP A 321 59.68 32.77 3.82
CA TRP A 321 59.76 34.23 3.76
C TRP A 321 58.87 34.82 4.87
N THR A 322 59.55 35.33 5.89
CA THR A 322 59.03 36.24 6.90
C THR A 322 58.66 37.61 6.32
N ALA A 323 57.77 38.29 7.05
CA ALA A 323 57.57 39.74 7.13
C ALA A 323 56.74 40.41 6.02
N VAL A 324 55.56 40.91 6.41
CA VAL A 324 55.17 42.34 6.47
C VAL A 324 53.76 42.39 7.09
N GLY A 325 53.60 43.08 8.22
CA GLY A 325 52.31 43.63 8.66
C GLY A 325 52.28 45.15 8.42
N PRO A 326 51.30 45.91 8.95
CA PRO A 326 49.86 45.67 9.03
C PRO A 326 49.02 46.86 8.45
N LEU A 327 47.71 46.62 8.23
CA LEU A 327 46.57 47.59 8.15
C LEU A 327 46.49 48.55 6.92
N PRO A 328 45.32 49.14 6.56
CA PRO A 328 44.08 49.35 7.33
C PRO A 328 42.74 49.05 6.61
N VAL A 329 41.67 49.06 7.42
CA VAL A 329 40.26 49.20 7.03
C VAL A 329 39.98 50.65 6.58
N PRO A 330 39.05 50.87 5.63
CA PRO A 330 38.00 51.85 5.87
C PRO A 330 36.58 51.36 5.55
N ALA A 331 35.64 52.07 6.15
CA ALA A 331 34.23 51.76 6.33
C ALA A 331 33.31 52.17 5.16
N GLU A 332 32.06 51.66 5.26
CA GLU A 332 30.78 52.19 4.77
C GLU A 332 30.53 52.44 3.27
N ARG A 333 29.49 51.78 2.74
CA ARG A 333 28.22 52.45 2.39
C ARG A 333 27.11 51.48 1.96
N ASP A 334 26.02 51.55 2.73
CA ASP A 334 24.63 51.76 2.32
C ASP A 334 24.01 50.99 1.14
N GLY A 335 22.93 50.28 1.48
CA GLY A 335 21.63 50.44 0.82
C GLY A 335 21.45 49.85 -0.58
N ARG A 336 20.72 48.72 -0.65
CA ARG A 336 19.60 48.61 -1.60
C ARG A 336 18.63 47.49 -1.21
N GLN A 337 17.37 47.92 -1.15
CA GLN A 337 16.15 47.20 -0.89
C GLN A 337 15.92 46.06 -1.89
N ALA A 338 15.44 44.92 -1.39
CA ALA A 338 14.76 43.91 -2.19
C ALA A 338 13.25 44.20 -2.15
N PRO A 339 12.53 44.21 -3.29
CA PRO A 339 11.10 44.42 -3.27
C PRO A 339 10.34 43.12 -3.01
N ASP A 340 9.37 43.23 -2.11
CA ASP A 340 8.23 42.34 -1.95
C ASP A 340 7.45 42.22 -3.27
N ILE A 341 7.12 40.99 -3.68
CA ILE A 341 6.11 40.73 -4.71
C ILE A 341 4.89 40.14 -4.01
N GLU A 342 4.02 41.04 -3.60
CA GLU A 342 2.65 40.78 -3.16
C GLU A 342 1.73 40.91 -4.39
N TRP A 343 1.24 39.78 -4.93
CA TRP A 343 0.20 39.81 -5.96
C TRP A 343 -1.17 39.92 -5.31
N ALA A 344 -1.71 41.13 -5.42
CA ALA A 344 -3.04 41.51 -5.02
C ALA A 344 -4.14 40.90 -5.90
N ARG A 345 -5.29 40.78 -5.24
CA ARG A 345 -6.64 40.47 -5.72
C ARG A 345 -7.10 41.35 -6.90
N ALA A 346 -7.89 40.73 -7.78
CA ALA A 346 -9.13 41.23 -8.38
C ALA A 346 -9.71 40.06 -9.19
N SER A 347 -11.00 39.75 -9.29
CA SER A 347 -12.22 40.38 -8.84
C SER A 347 -13.40 39.43 -9.17
N SER A 348 -14.52 39.63 -8.46
CA SER A 348 -15.90 39.56 -8.96
C SER A 348 -16.47 38.25 -9.53
N GLY A 349 -17.64 37.86 -9.01
CA GLY A 349 -18.61 37.06 -9.77
C GLY A 349 -19.42 36.06 -8.96
N VAL A 350 -20.13 36.51 -7.93
CA VAL A 350 -21.17 35.71 -7.28
C VAL A 350 -22.42 35.80 -8.14
N GLU A 351 -22.75 34.74 -8.86
CA GLU A 351 -24.06 34.58 -9.50
C GLU A 351 -24.78 33.38 -8.87
N ARG A 352 -25.87 33.69 -8.16
CA ARG A 352 -26.83 32.73 -7.62
C ARG A 352 -27.84 32.42 -8.72
N VAL A 353 -27.99 31.15 -9.07
CA VAL A 353 -29.24 30.67 -9.69
C VAL A 353 -29.88 29.66 -8.74
N ARG A 354 -30.85 30.16 -7.97
CA ARG A 354 -31.89 29.34 -7.33
C ARG A 354 -33.03 29.20 -8.35
N ALA A 355 -33.31 27.99 -8.78
CA ALA A 355 -34.60 27.64 -9.37
C ALA A 355 -35.46 27.01 -8.27
N ALA A 356 -36.61 27.62 -7.99
CA ALA A 356 -37.67 27.08 -7.15
C ALA A 356 -39.01 27.33 -7.86
N GLY A 357 -39.91 26.34 -7.78
CA GLY A 357 -41.30 26.42 -8.24
C GLY A 357 -41.63 25.32 -9.25
N ALA A 358 -41.97 24.09 -8.85
CA ALA A 358 -43.22 23.62 -8.24
C ALA A 358 -44.38 23.40 -9.24
N GLY A 359 -44.93 22.18 -9.24
CA GLY A 359 -46.38 22.00 -9.47
C GLY A 359 -46.88 20.77 -10.23
N ARG A 360 -47.50 19.86 -9.46
CA ARG A 360 -48.69 19.01 -9.77
C ARG A 360 -48.48 17.75 -10.64
N GLN A 361 -48.64 16.55 -10.05
CA GLN A 361 -49.88 15.80 -9.72
C GLN A 361 -50.48 15.06 -10.94
N GLY A 362 -50.63 13.73 -10.80
CA GLY A 362 -51.42 12.90 -11.70
C GLY A 362 -51.29 11.42 -11.37
N LEU A 363 -52.27 10.90 -10.62
CA LEU A 363 -52.48 9.49 -10.29
C LEU A 363 -52.67 8.61 -11.54
N SER A 364 -52.25 7.34 -11.47
CA SER A 364 -53.09 6.22 -11.91
C SER A 364 -52.61 4.88 -11.35
N CYS A 365 -53.53 4.20 -10.67
CA CYS A 365 -53.54 2.76 -10.42
C CYS A 365 -53.49 1.95 -11.73
N ASP A 366 -52.88 0.75 -11.73
CA ASP A 366 -53.57 -0.56 -11.76
C ASP A 366 -52.52 -1.68 -11.73
N ARG A 367 -52.47 -2.52 -10.68
CA ARG A 367 -52.97 -3.92 -10.59
C ARG A 367 -52.30 -4.98 -11.48
N ARG A 368 -52.05 -6.10 -10.77
CA ARG A 368 -52.05 -7.52 -11.17
C ARG A 368 -50.76 -8.10 -11.77
N GLY A 369 -50.29 -9.17 -11.11
CA GLY A 369 -49.43 -10.15 -11.78
C GLY A 369 -48.61 -11.09 -10.91
N ALA A 370 -49.16 -11.64 -9.82
CA ALA A 370 -48.54 -12.78 -9.13
C ALA A 370 -48.42 -13.99 -10.08
N ARG A 371 -47.23 -14.59 -10.19
CA ARG A 371 -47.07 -15.96 -10.70
C ARG A 371 -45.99 -16.72 -9.91
N VAL A 372 -46.51 -17.48 -8.94
CA VAL A 372 -46.12 -18.83 -8.51
C VAL A 372 -44.87 -19.42 -9.19
N PHE A 373 -43.80 -19.61 -8.42
CA PHE A 373 -42.74 -20.56 -8.76
C PHE A 373 -43.01 -21.90 -8.07
N ARG A 374 -43.25 -22.92 -8.87
CA ARG A 374 -43.53 -24.30 -8.47
C ARG A 374 -42.21 -25.01 -8.21
N ARG A 375 -42.16 -25.73 -7.09
CA ARG A 375 -41.05 -26.55 -6.60
C ARG A 375 -41.24 -27.99 -7.10
N SER A 376 -40.21 -28.56 -7.72
CA SER A 376 -40.00 -29.99 -7.98
C SER A 376 -38.52 -30.12 -8.35
N GLY A 377 -37.63 -30.85 -7.69
CA GLY A 377 -37.79 -32.06 -6.89
C GLY A 377 -37.31 -33.25 -7.70
N VAL A 378 -35.98 -33.50 -7.72
CA VAL A 378 -35.28 -34.79 -7.60
C VAL A 378 -33.91 -34.48 -7.00
#